data_AF-A0AAN4ZM33-F1
#
_entry.id   AF-A0AAN4ZM33-F1
#
_cell.length_a   1.000
_cell.length_b   1.000
_cell.length_c   1.000
_cell.angle_alpha   90.00
_cell.angle_beta   90.00
_cell.angle_gamma   90.00
#
_symmetry.space_group_name_H-M   'P 1'
#
loop_
_entity.id
_entity.type
_entity.pdbx_description
1 polymer ?
#
loop_
_entity_poly.entity_id
_entity_poly.type
_entity_poly.pdbx_seq_one_letter_code
_entity_poly.pdbx_strand_id
1 'polypeptide(L)'
;GQIGDAFRNEISTGQGLIREKQFTMGEIEHFVDPLDKSHPKFSEVASLKLNLLSARIQEDGKTAQEMTIGEAVKMELVDNETLGYYMARCQKFLVKVRYNSQSTKYGRREGERNCWDAEILTSHGWIECVGHADRDCYDLQRHSEATGVKLVS
;
A
#
# COMPACT_ATOMS: atom_id res chain seq x y z
N GLY A 1 9.80 11.38 -3.17
CA GLY A 1 8.35 11.39 -3.36
C GLY A 1 7.97 12.53 -4.28
N GLN A 2 6.96 12.32 -5.11
CA GLN A 2 6.45 13.28 -6.08
C GLN A 2 4.98 13.60 -5.75
N ILE A 3 4.56 14.83 -6.00
CA ILE A 3 3.14 15.23 -5.99
C ILE A 3 2.87 15.88 -7.33
N GLY A 4 1.88 15.39 -8.07
CA GLY A 4 1.55 15.92 -9.38
C GLY A 4 0.27 15.33 -9.96
N ASP A 5 -0.13 15.86 -11.10
CA ASP A 5 -1.30 15.38 -11.81
C ASP A 5 -0.98 14.10 -12.58
N ALA A 6 -1.84 13.10 -12.41
CA ALA A 6 -1.80 11.85 -13.12
C ALA A 6 -3.01 11.76 -14.05
N PHE A 7 -2.81 11.14 -15.22
CA PHE A 7 -3.85 10.97 -16.23
C PHE A 7 -4.15 9.47 -16.42
N ARG A 8 -5.44 9.11 -16.41
CA ARG A 8 -5.91 7.75 -16.74
C ARG A 8 -6.92 7.84 -17.87
N ASN A 9 -6.69 7.05 -18.93
CA ASN A 9 -7.62 6.99 -20.06
C ASN A 9 -8.81 6.07 -19.75
N GLU A 10 -9.64 6.48 -18.79
CA GLU A 10 -10.78 5.70 -18.29
C GLU A 10 -11.89 5.61 -19.35
N ILE A 11 -12.39 4.40 -19.60
CA ILE A 11 -13.39 4.09 -20.64
C ILE A 11 -14.76 4.69 -20.28
N SER A 12 -15.12 4.71 -18.99
CA SER A 12 -16.36 5.31 -18.49
C SER A 12 -16.14 6.04 -17.18
N THR A 13 -16.41 7.35 -17.18
CA THR A 13 -16.44 8.20 -15.99
C THR A 13 -17.86 8.21 -15.43
N GLY A 14 -18.09 7.87 -14.16
CA GLY A 14 -19.46 7.73 -13.64
C GLY A 14 -19.66 7.77 -12.13
N GLN A 15 -18.59 7.86 -11.33
CA GLN A 15 -18.66 7.87 -9.86
C GLN A 15 -18.11 9.17 -9.23
N GLY A 16 -18.25 10.30 -9.95
CA GLY A 16 -17.70 11.59 -9.51
C GLY A 16 -16.19 11.53 -9.30
N LEU A 17 -15.70 12.09 -8.20
CA LEU A 17 -14.27 12.17 -7.84
C LEU A 17 -13.56 10.80 -7.70
N ILE A 18 -14.30 9.69 -7.66
CA ILE A 18 -13.74 8.34 -7.50
C ILE A 18 -13.11 7.85 -8.82
N ARG A 19 -13.60 8.33 -9.97
CA ARG A 19 -13.11 7.93 -11.30
C ARG A 19 -12.99 9.13 -12.22
N GLU A 20 -11.84 9.77 -12.15
CA GLU A 20 -11.49 10.91 -12.99
C GLU A 20 -10.41 10.55 -14.01
N LYS A 21 -10.40 11.28 -15.13
CA LYS A 21 -9.34 11.16 -16.14
C LYS A 21 -8.07 11.92 -15.77
N GLN A 22 -8.17 12.87 -14.85
CA GLN A 22 -7.07 13.63 -14.27
C GLN A 22 -7.32 13.74 -12.78
N PHE A 23 -6.31 13.44 -11.96
CA PHE A 23 -6.36 13.60 -10.51
C PHE A 23 -4.95 13.85 -9.98
N THR A 24 -4.84 14.56 -8.86
CA THR A 24 -3.55 14.78 -8.20
C THR A 24 -3.19 13.57 -7.34
N MET A 25 -1.98 13.05 -7.52
CA MET A 25 -1.47 11.89 -6.80
C MET A 25 -0.17 12.26 -6.07
N GLY A 26 0.00 11.71 -4.87
CA GLY A 26 1.25 11.73 -4.14
C GLY A 26 1.87 10.34 -4.15
N GLU A 27 3.11 10.23 -4.60
CA GLU A 27 3.86 8.96 -4.67
C GLU A 27 5.14 9.05 -3.84
N ILE A 28 5.49 7.94 -3.17
CA ILE A 28 6.73 7.80 -2.43
C ILE A 28 7.44 6.56 -2.94
N GLU A 29 8.49 6.77 -3.72
CA GLU A 29 9.49 5.74 -4.02
C GLU A 29 10.50 5.67 -2.86
N HIS A 30 10.58 4.50 -2.21
CA HIS A 30 11.51 4.26 -1.13
C HIS A 30 12.47 3.13 -1.50
N PHE A 31 13.74 3.48 -1.70
CA PHE A 31 14.79 2.54 -2.05
C PHE A 31 15.44 1.98 -0.78
N VAL A 32 15.54 0.65 -0.73
CA VAL A 32 16.17 -0.10 0.37
C VAL A 32 17.15 -1.12 -0.21
N ASP A 33 18.06 -1.60 0.63
CA ASP A 33 18.89 -2.73 0.27
C ASP A 33 18.00 -3.98 0.07
N PRO A 34 18.06 -4.65 -1.09
CA PRO A 34 17.24 -5.85 -1.33
C PRO A 34 17.54 -7.00 -0.35
N LEU A 35 18.72 -7.00 0.29
CA LEU A 35 19.13 -7.98 1.28
C LEU A 35 18.76 -7.57 2.72
N ASP A 36 18.45 -6.30 2.94
CA ASP A 36 18.02 -5.77 4.24
C ASP A 36 16.84 -4.79 4.07
N LYS A 37 15.63 -5.35 4.13
CA LYS A 37 14.38 -4.59 4.09
C LYS A 37 13.87 -4.18 5.48
N SER A 38 14.73 -4.19 6.51
CA SER A 38 14.40 -3.65 7.83
C SER A 38 14.13 -2.15 7.77
N HIS A 39 13.41 -1.61 8.75
CA HIS A 39 13.15 -0.18 8.79
C HIS A 39 13.49 0.40 10.17
N PRO A 40 14.40 1.38 10.27
CA PRO A 40 14.96 1.83 11.56
C PRO A 40 13.91 2.42 12.52
N LYS A 41 12.77 2.87 11.99
CA LYS A 41 11.63 3.42 12.77
C LYS A 41 10.43 2.48 12.87
N PHE A 42 10.57 1.21 12.50
CA PHE A 42 9.45 0.26 12.56
C PHE A 42 8.95 0.06 13.99
N SER A 43 9.85 0.06 14.97
CA SER A 43 9.51 -0.02 16.39
C SER A 43 8.55 1.08 16.85
N GLU A 44 8.60 2.28 16.26
CA GLU A 44 7.69 3.40 16.58
C GLU A 44 6.23 3.15 16.17
N VAL A 45 6.01 2.19 15.26
CA VAL A 45 4.69 1.90 14.68
C VAL A 45 4.25 0.46 14.87
N ALA A 46 5.11 -0.43 15.36
CA ALA A 46 4.86 -1.86 15.52
C ALA A 46 3.58 -2.18 16.32
N SER A 47 3.21 -1.35 17.29
CA SER A 47 2.00 -1.52 18.10
C SER A 47 0.71 -1.00 17.45
N LEU A 48 0.78 -0.37 16.28
CA LEU A 48 -0.40 0.14 15.60
C LEU A 48 -1.23 -0.99 15.01
N LYS A 49 -2.54 -0.91 15.25
CA LYS A 49 -3.53 -1.87 14.79
C LYS A 49 -4.07 -1.49 13.43
N LEU A 50 -4.05 -2.43 12.50
CA LEU A 50 -4.61 -2.31 11.16
C LEU A 50 -5.63 -3.44 10.94
N ASN A 51 -6.67 -3.15 10.16
CA ASN A 51 -7.61 -4.16 9.69
C ASN A 51 -7.07 -4.80 8.42
N LEU A 52 -6.50 -5.99 8.54
CA LEU A 52 -5.84 -6.69 7.43
C LEU A 52 -6.78 -7.72 6.81
N LEU A 53 -6.91 -7.66 5.49
CA LEU A 53 -7.69 -8.58 4.68
C LEU A 53 -6.72 -9.36 3.76
N SER A 54 -6.14 -10.43 4.31
CA SER A 54 -5.21 -11.29 3.57
C SER A 54 -5.92 -12.03 2.44
N ALA A 55 -5.19 -12.46 1.41
CA ALA A 55 -5.75 -13.21 0.28
C ALA A 55 -6.58 -14.43 0.73
N ARG A 56 -6.10 -15.17 1.73
CA ARG A 56 -6.83 -16.30 2.32
C ARG A 56 -8.15 -15.89 2.99
N ILE A 57 -8.16 -14.74 3.67
CA ILE A 57 -9.38 -14.21 4.31
C ILE A 57 -10.40 -13.78 3.24
N GLN A 58 -9.93 -13.25 2.11
CA GLN A 58 -10.78 -12.90 0.96
C GLN A 58 -11.41 -14.16 0.32
N GLU A 59 -10.61 -15.20 0.08
CA GLU A 59 -11.08 -16.49 -0.45
C GLU A 59 -12.11 -17.17 0.47
N ASP A 60 -11.89 -17.09 1.79
CA ASP A 60 -12.80 -17.63 2.80
C ASP A 60 -14.08 -16.77 3.00
N GLY A 61 -14.21 -15.62 2.31
CA GLY A 61 -15.33 -14.69 2.48
C GLY A 61 -15.42 -14.07 3.88
N LYS A 62 -14.32 -14.03 4.62
CA LYS A 62 -14.25 -13.54 6.01
C LYS A 62 -14.00 -12.04 6.06
N THR A 63 -14.35 -11.43 7.19
CA THR A 63 -14.09 -10.01 7.43
C THR A 63 -12.62 -9.76 7.75
N ALA A 64 -12.15 -8.53 7.48
CA ALA A 64 -10.81 -8.09 7.86
C ALA A 64 -10.54 -8.32 9.35
N GLN A 65 -9.32 -8.73 9.68
CA GLN A 65 -8.91 -9.01 11.05
C GLN A 65 -8.04 -7.87 11.57
N GLU A 66 -8.38 -7.38 12.77
CA GLU A 66 -7.55 -6.39 13.45
C GLU A 66 -6.30 -7.08 14.02
N MET A 67 -5.12 -6.59 13.63
CA MET A 67 -3.82 -7.11 14.09
C MET A 67 -2.83 -5.96 14.21
N THR A 68 -1.86 -6.06 15.13
CA THR A 68 -0.77 -5.08 15.16
C THR A 68 0.16 -5.28 13.97
N ILE A 69 0.70 -4.20 13.39
CA ILE A 69 1.61 -4.34 12.25
C ILE A 69 2.88 -5.12 12.61
N GLY A 70 3.33 -5.05 13.87
CA GLY A 70 4.43 -5.85 14.40
C GLY A 70 4.13 -7.35 14.38
N GLU A 71 2.93 -7.76 14.79
CA GLU A 71 2.49 -9.16 14.69
C GLU A 71 2.39 -9.59 13.22
N ALA A 72 1.85 -8.74 12.35
CA ALA A 72 1.69 -9.05 10.93
C ALA A 72 3.03 -9.28 10.23
N VAL A 73 4.06 -8.47 10.54
CA VAL A 73 5.42 -8.68 10.03
C VAL A 73 6.06 -9.94 10.64
N LYS A 74 5.92 -10.13 11.96
CA LYS A 74 6.45 -11.32 12.64
C LYS A 74 5.88 -12.64 12.12
N MET A 75 4.62 -12.63 11.67
CA MET A 75 3.93 -13.79 11.09
C MET A 75 4.14 -13.93 9.58
N GLU A 76 5.00 -13.10 8.97
CA GLU A 76 5.24 -13.07 7.52
C GLU A 76 3.95 -12.83 6.71
N LEU A 77 2.93 -12.23 7.34
CA LEU A 77 1.73 -11.79 6.63
C LEU A 77 2.04 -10.52 5.82
N VAL A 78 2.80 -9.61 6.43
CA VAL A 78 3.43 -8.46 5.78
C VAL A 78 4.92 -8.77 5.63
N ASP A 79 5.44 -8.67 4.41
CA ASP A 79 6.71 -9.30 4.02
C ASP A 79 7.94 -8.74 4.76
N ASN A 80 7.93 -7.45 5.09
CA ASN A 80 9.07 -6.80 5.74
C ASN A 80 8.66 -5.57 6.55
N GLU A 81 9.58 -5.09 7.39
CA GLU A 81 9.38 -3.92 8.25
C GLU A 81 9.18 -2.63 7.47
N THR A 82 9.82 -2.49 6.30
CA THR A 82 9.68 -1.30 5.45
C THR A 82 8.24 -1.16 4.95
N LEU A 83 7.70 -2.22 4.34
CA LEU A 83 6.32 -2.27 3.88
C LEU A 83 5.35 -2.02 5.04
N GLY A 84 5.55 -2.73 6.16
CA GLY A 84 4.72 -2.54 7.36
C GLY A 84 4.80 -1.12 7.92
N TYR A 85 5.97 -0.50 7.93
CA TYR A 85 6.15 0.87 8.38
C TYR A 85 5.30 1.84 7.56
N TYR A 86 5.35 1.75 6.24
CA TYR A 86 4.59 2.65 5.36
C TYR A 86 3.08 2.41 5.44
N MET A 87 2.62 1.15 5.56
CA MET A 87 1.21 0.84 5.84
C MET A 87 0.75 1.48 7.15
N ALA A 88 1.53 1.35 8.22
CA ALA A 88 1.18 1.93 9.52
C ALA A 88 1.22 3.47 9.52
N ARG A 89 2.15 4.07 8.77
CA ARG A 89 2.18 5.53 8.56
C ARG A 89 0.98 6.02 7.76
N CYS A 90 0.53 5.26 6.77
CA CYS A 90 -0.71 5.50 6.05
C CYS A 90 -1.91 5.47 7.01
N GLN A 91 -2.00 4.46 7.88
CA GLN A 91 -3.06 4.40 8.89
C GLN A 91 -3.09 5.63 9.80
N LYS A 92 -1.93 6.08 10.30
CA LYS A 92 -1.86 7.32 11.11
C LYS A 92 -2.35 8.54 10.33
N PHE A 93 -2.03 8.61 9.04
CA PHE A 93 -2.47 9.70 8.17
C PHE A 93 -3.99 9.65 7.96
N LEU A 94 -4.57 8.48 7.64
CA LEU A 94 -6.01 8.28 7.47
C LEU A 94 -6.79 8.68 8.73
N VAL A 95 -6.30 8.29 9.91
CA VAL A 95 -6.88 8.71 11.20
C VAL A 95 -6.81 10.23 11.39
N LYS A 96 -5.69 10.86 11.00
CA LYS A 96 -5.54 12.33 11.08
C LYS A 96 -6.53 13.05 10.16
N VAL A 97 -6.86 12.48 8.99
CA VAL A 97 -7.86 13.02 8.06
C VAL A 97 -9.29 12.50 8.32
N ARG A 98 -9.55 11.95 9.52
CA ARG A 98 -10.86 11.56 10.07
C ARG A 98 -11.46 10.24 9.59
N TYR A 99 -10.69 9.36 8.94
CA TYR A 99 -11.09 7.97 8.75
C TYR A 99 -10.69 7.13 9.97
N ASN A 100 -11.65 6.46 10.60
CA ASN A 100 -11.40 5.61 11.76
C ASN A 100 -11.18 4.14 11.35
N SER A 101 -10.80 3.28 12.29
CA SER A 101 -10.55 1.86 12.03
C SER A 101 -11.75 1.15 11.39
N GLN A 102 -12.99 1.47 11.76
CA GLN A 102 -14.19 0.84 11.17
C GLN A 102 -14.39 1.21 9.69
N SER A 103 -13.85 2.35 9.27
CA SER A 103 -13.92 2.85 7.90
C SER A 103 -12.66 2.61 7.07
N THR A 104 -11.67 1.88 7.60
CA THR A 104 -10.39 1.58 6.92
C THR A 104 -10.08 0.10 6.96
N LYS A 105 -9.65 -0.47 5.84
CA LYS A 105 -9.09 -1.82 5.77
C LYS A 105 -7.94 -1.88 4.76
N TYR A 106 -7.08 -2.88 4.86
CA TYR A 106 -5.98 -3.12 3.95
C TYR A 106 -6.20 -4.46 3.26
N GLY A 107 -6.51 -4.43 1.97
CA GLY A 107 -6.67 -5.62 1.13
C GLY A 107 -5.34 -6.00 0.50
N ARG A 108 -4.95 -7.28 0.58
CA ARG A 108 -3.86 -7.78 -0.27
C ARG A 108 -4.38 -7.89 -1.70
N ARG A 109 -3.62 -7.37 -2.67
CA ARG A 109 -3.99 -7.46 -4.08
C ARG A 109 -3.85 -8.91 -4.59
N GLU A 110 -4.84 -9.37 -5.35
CA GLU A 110 -4.85 -10.73 -5.89
C GLU A 110 -3.66 -10.96 -6.84
N GLY A 111 -2.97 -12.08 -6.69
CA GLY A 111 -1.79 -12.43 -7.50
C GLY A 111 -0.49 -11.70 -7.14
N GLU A 112 -0.54 -10.67 -6.30
CA GLU A 112 0.64 -9.89 -5.88
C GLU A 112 0.95 -10.13 -4.40
N ARG A 113 2.08 -10.80 -4.12
CA ARG A 113 2.45 -11.10 -2.73
C ARG A 113 2.71 -9.82 -1.92
N ASN A 114 3.36 -8.81 -2.47
CA ASN A 114 3.83 -7.69 -1.65
C ASN A 114 3.09 -6.38 -1.94
N CYS A 115 1.82 -6.49 -2.33
CA CYS A 115 0.97 -5.35 -2.64
C CYS A 115 -0.26 -5.31 -1.72
N TRP A 116 -0.40 -4.20 -1.00
CA TRP A 116 -1.49 -3.94 -0.06
C TRP A 116 -2.18 -2.62 -0.40
N ASP A 117 -3.49 -2.68 -0.59
CA ASP A 117 -4.31 -1.53 -0.93
C ASP A 117 -5.07 -1.09 0.33
N ALA A 118 -4.84 0.16 0.76
CA ALA A 118 -5.62 0.81 1.81
C ALA A 118 -6.95 1.26 1.21
N GLU A 119 -8.04 0.70 1.72
CA GLU A 119 -9.40 0.96 1.30
C GLU A 119 -10.17 1.74 2.37
N ILE A 120 -10.95 2.73 1.94
CA ILE A 120 -11.85 3.50 2.77
C ILE A 120 -13.31 3.17 2.46
N LEU A 121 -14.15 3.15 3.50
CA LEU A 121 -15.59 2.97 3.35
C LEU A 121 -16.26 4.29 2.98
N THR A 122 -17.00 4.30 1.87
CA THR A 122 -17.77 5.44 1.37
C THR A 122 -19.23 5.05 1.11
N SER A 123 -20.05 6.01 0.68
CA SER A 123 -21.43 5.73 0.22
C SER A 123 -21.49 4.81 -1.00
N HIS A 124 -20.40 4.65 -1.74
CA HIS A 124 -20.28 3.78 -2.90
C HIS A 124 -19.63 2.42 -2.57
N GLY A 125 -19.42 2.13 -1.28
CA GLY A 125 -18.71 0.94 -0.80
C GLY A 125 -17.24 1.20 -0.50
N TRP A 126 -16.45 0.13 -0.48
CA TRP A 126 -15.00 0.18 -0.24
C TRP A 126 -14.28 0.63 -1.50
N ILE A 127 -13.38 1.60 -1.33
CA ILE A 127 -12.62 2.21 -2.42
C ILE A 127 -11.15 2.27 -2.02
N GLU A 128 -10.26 1.78 -2.89
CA GLU A 128 -8.82 1.97 -2.75
C GLU A 128 -8.47 3.46 -2.78
N CYS A 129 -7.71 3.93 -1.79
CA CYS A 129 -7.20 5.29 -1.75
C CYS A 129 -5.67 5.39 -1.69
N VAL A 130 -4.97 4.31 -1.28
CA VAL A 130 -3.50 4.27 -1.25
C VAL A 130 -3.03 2.84 -1.55
N GLY A 131 -2.18 2.67 -2.55
CA GLY A 131 -1.49 1.40 -2.83
C GLY A 131 -0.11 1.35 -2.17
N HIS A 132 0.23 0.22 -1.57
CA HIS A 132 1.53 -0.08 -1.00
C HIS A 132 2.14 -1.27 -1.72
N ALA A 133 3.08 -1.03 -2.63
CA ALA A 133 3.73 -2.07 -3.43
C ALA A 133 5.23 -2.15 -3.12
N ASP A 134 5.72 -3.34 -2.78
CA ASP A 134 7.14 -3.67 -2.85
C ASP A 134 7.42 -4.28 -4.23
N ARG A 135 8.18 -3.54 -5.05
CA ARG A 135 8.47 -3.90 -6.45
C ARG A 135 9.85 -4.53 -6.64
N ASP A 136 10.53 -4.88 -5.54
CA ASP A 136 11.91 -5.38 -5.55
C ASP A 136 12.82 -4.50 -6.45
N CYS A 137 13.75 -5.11 -7.17
CA CYS A 137 14.63 -4.44 -8.13
C CYS A 137 14.05 -4.36 -9.55
N TYR A 138 12.77 -4.68 -9.75
CA TYR A 138 12.20 -4.82 -11.10
C TYR A 138 12.33 -3.53 -11.92
N ASP A 139 12.01 -2.39 -11.31
CA ASP A 139 12.02 -1.09 -12.02
C ASP A 139 13.44 -0.63 -12.37
N LEU A 140 14.40 -0.80 -11.45
CA LEU A 140 15.81 -0.42 -11.68
C LEU A 140 16.47 -1.31 -12.74
N GLN A 141 16.18 -2.61 -12.73
CA GLN A 141 16.69 -3.55 -13.75
C GLN A 141 16.13 -3.21 -15.13
N ARG A 142 14.81 -3.00 -15.26
CA ARG A 142 14.18 -2.66 -16.54
C ARG A 142 14.66 -1.33 -17.11
N HIS A 143 14.81 -0.30 -16.27
CA HIS A 143 15.37 0.97 -16.72
C HIS A 143 16.83 0.86 -17.11
N SER A 144 17.64 0.07 -16.39
CA SER A 144 19.04 -0.15 -16.74
C SER A 144 19.20 -0.94 -18.06
N GLU A 145 18.39 -1.98 -18.25
CA GLU A 145 18.33 -2.77 -19.49
C GLU A 145 17.90 -1.92 -20.70
N ALA A 146 16.91 -1.05 -20.53
CA ALA A 146 16.37 -0.22 -21.62
C ALA A 146 17.28 0.96 -21.99
N THR A 147 18.00 1.54 -21.02
CA THR A 147 18.79 2.76 -21.23
C THR A 147 20.28 2.51 -21.44
N GLY A 148 20.77 1.30 -21.13
CA GLY A 148 22.20 0.99 -21.12
C GLY A 148 22.99 1.71 -20.03
N VAL A 149 22.31 2.46 -19.14
CA VAL A 149 22.92 3.14 -18.00
C VAL A 149 22.78 2.25 -16.78
N LYS A 150 23.88 1.99 -16.08
CA LYS A 150 23.89 1.13 -14.91
C LYS A 150 23.25 1.88 -13.74
N LEU A 151 22.05 1.44 -13.34
CA LEU A 151 21.39 1.88 -12.11
C LEU A 151 21.64 0.79 -11.07
N VAL A 152 22.46 1.10 -10.07
CA VAL A 152 22.75 0.18 -8.95
C VAL A 152 21.91 0.59 -7.74
N SER A 153 21.24 -0.39 -7.16
CA SER A 153 20.69 -0.34 -5.79
C SER A 153 21.82 -0.51 -4.78
#